data_AF-A0A924IAG2-F1
#
_entry.id   AF-A0A924IAG2-F1
#
_cell.length_a   1.000
_cell.length_b   1.000
_cell.length_c   1.000
_cell.angle_alpha   90.00
_cell.angle_beta   90.00
_cell.angle_gamma   90.00
#
_symmetry.space_group_name_H-M   'P 1'
#
loop_
_entity.id
_entity.type
_entity.pdbx_description
1 polymer ?
#
loop_
_entity_poly.entity_id
_entity_poly.type
_entity_poly.pdbx_seq_one_letter_code
_entity_poly.pdbx_strand_id
1 'polypeptide(L)'
;MRKPTLTRLNKDTPPITQEVFREWSLKTSQAYQTTLDVREVTQVQEDIVVMAQVAGTFEGSPIQLRFHFTLRGDKISALTIGI
;
A
#
# COMPACT_ATOMS: atom_id res chain seq x y z
N MET A 1 -11.95 -12.73 -15.41
CA MET A 1 -10.86 -11.97 -14.78
C MET A 1 -10.84 -12.34 -13.30
N ARG A 2 -9.73 -12.87 -12.76
CA ARG A 2 -9.64 -13.27 -11.34
C ARG A 2 -9.28 -12.02 -10.53
N LYS A 3 -10.13 -11.65 -9.56
CA LYS A 3 -9.85 -10.55 -8.62
C LYS A 3 -8.61 -10.92 -7.79
N PRO A 4 -7.62 -10.05 -7.62
CA PRO A 4 -6.53 -10.32 -6.68
C PRO A 4 -7.10 -10.28 -5.27
N THR A 5 -7.21 -11.44 -4.64
CA THR A 5 -7.52 -11.58 -3.22
C THR A 5 -6.36 -10.97 -2.44
N LEU A 6 -6.63 -9.90 -1.67
CA LEU A 6 -5.70 -9.39 -0.66
C LEU A 6 -5.64 -10.42 0.47
N THR A 7 -4.82 -11.45 0.27
CA THR A 7 -4.55 -12.46 1.28
C THR A 7 -3.91 -11.75 2.47
N ARG A 8 -4.61 -11.78 3.61
CA ARG A 8 -4.12 -11.34 4.91
C ARG A 8 -2.71 -11.88 5.10
N LEU A 9 -1.71 -11.02 5.28
CA LEU A 9 -0.34 -11.41 5.58
C LEU A 9 -0.36 -12.16 6.93
N ASN A 10 -0.43 -13.49 6.88
CA ASN A 10 -0.33 -14.36 8.05
C ASN A 10 1.14 -14.70 8.31
N LYS A 11 1.48 -15.16 9.53
CA LYS A 11 2.85 -15.50 9.96
C LYS A 11 3.60 -16.49 9.06
N ASP A 12 2.87 -17.27 8.26
CA ASP A 12 3.41 -18.28 7.34
C ASP A 12 3.62 -17.72 5.91
N THR A 13 3.37 -16.42 5.72
CA THR A 13 3.68 -15.73 4.46
C THR A 13 5.19 -15.56 4.38
N PRO A 14 5.85 -16.04 3.31
CA PRO A 14 7.28 -15.85 3.16
C PRO A 14 7.60 -14.34 3.23
N PRO A 15 8.75 -13.97 3.83
CA PRO A 15 9.17 -12.57 3.87
C PRO A 15 9.08 -11.96 2.47
N ILE A 16 8.41 -10.81 2.35
CA ILE A 16 8.36 -10.10 1.08
C ILE A 16 9.80 -9.70 0.73
N THR A 17 10.40 -10.38 -0.24
CA THR A 17 11.70 -9.99 -0.79
C THR A 17 11.53 -8.75 -1.68
N GLN A 18 12.60 -8.00 -1.90
CA GLN A 18 12.54 -6.82 -2.79
C GLN A 18 12.08 -7.17 -4.20
N GLU A 19 12.44 -8.36 -4.70
CA GLU A 19 12.00 -8.87 -6.00
C GLU A 19 10.50 -9.11 -6.04
N VAL A 20 9.96 -9.80 -5.03
CA VAL A 20 8.51 -10.04 -4.90
C VAL A 20 7.75 -8.72 -4.79
N PHE A 21 8.28 -7.74 -4.03
CA PHE A 21 7.68 -6.42 -3.93
C PHE A 21 7.69 -5.67 -5.27
N ARG A 22 8.81 -5.71 -6.00
CA ARG A 22 8.93 -5.06 -7.33
C ARG A 22 7.93 -5.66 -8.31
N GLU A 23 7.82 -6.98 -8.39
CA GLU A 23 6.85 -7.63 -9.26
C GLU A 23 5.41 -7.27 -8.91
N TRP A 24 5.07 -7.28 -7.62
CA TRP A 24 3.74 -6.89 -7.17
C TRP A 24 3.45 -5.42 -7.51
N SER A 25 4.40 -4.53 -7.30
CA SER A 25 4.27 -3.09 -7.62
C SER A 25 4.09 -2.85 -9.12
N LEU A 26 4.85 -3.54 -9.97
CA LEU A 26 4.71 -3.49 -11.42
C LEU A 26 3.33 -3.99 -11.88
N LYS A 27 2.91 -5.16 -11.39
CA LYS A 27 1.61 -5.78 -11.75
C LYS A 27 0.43 -4.92 -11.30
N THR A 28 0.49 -4.35 -10.09
CA THR A 28 -0.59 -3.49 -9.55
C THR A 28 -0.66 -2.14 -10.26
N SER A 29 0.49 -1.51 -10.52
CA SER A 29 0.55 -0.23 -11.25
C SER A 29 0.00 -0.37 -12.67
N GLN A 30 0.35 -1.46 -13.37
CA GLN A 30 -0.19 -1.74 -14.71
C GLN A 30 -1.69 -2.05 -14.70
N ALA A 31 -2.17 -2.77 -13.68
CA ALA A 31 -3.57 -3.20 -13.61
C ALA A 31 -4.55 -2.06 -13.29
N TYR A 32 -4.15 -1.09 -12.47
CA TYR A 32 -5.06 -0.09 -11.92
C TYR A 32 -4.78 1.35 -12.36
N GLN A 33 -3.61 1.61 -12.97
CA GLN A 33 -3.18 2.95 -13.43
C GLN A 33 -3.44 4.03 -12.39
N THR A 34 -3.15 3.69 -11.14
CA THR A 34 -3.61 4.46 -10.00
C THR A 34 -2.79 5.74 -9.85
N THR A 35 -3.47 6.86 -9.67
CA THR A 35 -2.88 8.14 -9.30
C THR A 35 -3.12 8.38 -7.81
N LEU A 36 -2.07 8.73 -7.08
CA LEU A 36 -2.15 9.11 -5.66
C LEU A 36 -1.96 10.62 -5.53
N ASP A 37 -2.92 11.28 -4.89
CA ASP A 37 -2.86 12.67 -4.49
C ASP A 37 -2.72 12.74 -2.95
N VAL A 38 -1.50 12.98 -2.47
CA VAL A 38 -1.19 13.01 -1.04
C VAL A 38 -1.80 14.27 -0.41
N ARG A 39 -2.67 14.05 0.58
CA ARG A 39 -3.38 15.13 1.28
C ARG A 39 -2.71 15.51 2.58
N GLU A 40 -2.21 14.52 3.30
CA GLU A 40 -1.64 14.72 4.63
C GLU A 40 -0.58 13.67 4.93
N VAL A 41 0.45 14.09 5.67
CA VAL A 41 1.47 13.21 6.23
C VAL A 41 1.61 13.54 7.70
N THR A 42 1.37 12.56 8.56
CA THR A 42 1.54 12.69 10.01
C THR A 42 2.56 11.66 10.48
N GLN A 43 3.49 12.09 11.33
CA GLN A 43 4.41 11.19 12.01
C GLN A 43 4.02 11.07 13.49
N VAL A 44 3.84 9.85 13.97
CA VAL A 44 3.59 9.55 15.38
C VAL A 44 4.64 8.53 15.82
N GLN A 45 5.63 8.98 16.57
CA GLN A 45 6.78 8.15 16.98
C GLN A 45 7.52 7.55 15.77
N GLU A 46 7.55 6.22 15.66
CA GLU A 46 8.18 5.46 14.58
C GLU A 46 7.20 5.11 13.44
N ASP A 47 5.93 5.53 13.55
CA ASP A 47 4.92 5.34 12.52
C ASP A 47 4.72 6.61 11.69
N ILE A 48 4.56 6.44 10.38
CA ILE A 48 4.17 7.49 9.43
C ILE A 48 2.81 7.13 8.85
N VAL A 49 1.84 8.01 9.00
CA VAL A 49 0.52 7.91 8.39
C VAL A 49 0.43 8.88 7.22
N VAL A 50 0.23 8.35 6.02
CA VAL A 50 0.00 9.14 4.80
C VAL A 50 -1.46 8.98 4.40
N MET A 51 -2.20 10.08 4.33
CA MET A 51 -3.55 10.10 3.77
C MET A 51 -3.49 10.57 2.33
N ALA A 52 -4.06 9.80 1.41
CA ALA A 52 -4.09 10.14 0.00
C ALA A 52 -5.44 9.82 -0.64
N GLN A 53 -5.82 10.64 -1.61
CA GLN A 53 -6.91 10.33 -2.52
C GLN A 53 -6.35 9.50 -3.66
N VAL A 54 -6.93 8.32 -3.87
CA VAL A 54 -6.46 7.32 -4.82
C VAL A 54 -7.51 7.19 -5.91
N ALA A 55 -7.14 7.59 -7.12
CA ALA A 55 -7.96 7.50 -8.31
C ALA A 55 -7.40 6.45 -9.27
N GLY A 56 -8.26 5.61 -9.84
CA GLY A 56 -7.88 4.63 -10.86
C GLY A 56 -9.09 4.11 -11.62
N THR A 57 -8.89 3.04 -12.39
CA THR A 57 -9.92 2.41 -13.25
C THR A 57 -10.82 1.41 -12.52
N PHE A 58 -10.94 1.53 -11.19
CA PHE A 58 -11.75 0.64 -10.35
C PHE A 58 -13.08 1.29 -9.94
N GLU A 59 -14.07 0.46 -9.63
CA GLU A 59 -15.39 0.90 -9.18
C GLU A 59 -15.30 1.57 -7.79
N GLY A 60 -15.88 2.77 -7.65
CA GLY A 60 -15.76 3.58 -6.42
C GLY A 60 -14.51 4.48 -6.37
N SER A 61 -13.75 4.56 -7.45
CA SER A 61 -12.72 5.59 -7.64
C SER A 61 -13.35 7.00 -7.81
N PRO A 62 -12.77 8.06 -7.20
CA PRO A 62 -11.63 8.04 -6.28
C PRO A 62 -12.04 7.64 -4.85
N ILE A 63 -11.12 6.97 -4.13
CA ILE A 63 -11.27 6.61 -2.71
C ILE A 63 -10.19 7.26 -1.87
N GLN A 64 -10.51 7.66 -0.65
CA GLN A 64 -9.53 8.11 0.32
C GLN A 64 -8.95 6.90 1.06
N LEU A 65 -7.62 6.76 1.08
CA LEU A 65 -6.91 5.70 1.80
C LEU A 65 -5.91 6.31 2.79
N ARG A 66 -5.69 5.58 3.89
CA ARG A 66 -4.62 5.82 4.84
C ARG A 66 -3.57 4.73 4.73
N PHE A 67 -2.33 5.13 4.50
CA PHE A 67 -1.15 4.27 4.46
C PHE A 67 -0.38 4.44 5.77
N HIS A 68 -0.34 3.39 6.57
CA HIS A 68 0.38 3.36 7.84
C HIS A 68 1.71 2.63 7.63
N PHE A 69 2.81 3.36 7.66
CA PHE A 69 4.17 2.85 7.55
C PHE A 69 4.78 2.74 8.95
N THR A 70 5.23 1.56 9.33
CA THR A 70 6.01 1.36 10.56
C THR A 70 7.49 1.30 10.23
N LEU A 71 8.28 2.18 10.81
CA LEU A 71 9.73 2.22 10.60
C LEU A 71 10.47 1.38 11.63
N ARG A 72 11.59 0.80 11.20
CA ARG A 72 12.61 0.25 12.10
C ARG A 72 13.95 0.84 11.67
N GLY A 73 14.44 1.83 12.40
CA GLY A 73 15.57 2.65 11.98
C GLY A 73 15.22 3.46 10.74
N ASP A 74 15.98 3.29 9.66
CA ASP A 74 15.83 4.02 8.39
C ASP A 74 15.00 3.26 7.34
N LYS A 75 14.37 2.13 7.71
CA LYS A 75 13.66 1.25 6.79
C LYS A 75 12.20 1.06 7.17
N ILE A 76 11.34 0.95 6.16
CA ILE A 76 9.95 0.51 6.33
C ILE A 76 9.97 -0.98 6.69
N SER A 77 9.43 -1.31 7.86
CA SER A 77 9.30 -2.67 8.35
C SER A 77 7.91 -3.26 8.10
N ALA A 78 6.88 -2.42 8.00
CA ALA A 78 5.51 -2.81 7.67
C ALA A 78 4.74 -1.69 6.97
N LEU A 79 3.74 -2.09 6.17
CA LEU A 79 2.75 -1.20 5.56
C LEU A 79 1.36 -1.79 5.79
N THR A 80 0.47 -1.00 6.38
CA THR A 80 -0.97 -1.28 6.48
C THR A 80 -1.75 -0.25 5.67
N ILE A 81 -2.76 -0.69 4.92
CA ILE A 81 -3.63 0.19 4.11
C ILE A 81 -5.05 0.08 4.66
N GLY A 82 -5.62 1.22 5.05
CA GLY A 82 -6.99 1.34 5.55
C GLY A 82 -7.79 2.39 4.80
N ILE A 83 -9.10 2.41 5.04
CA ILE A 83 -10.06 3.42 4.56
C ILE A 83 -10.30 4.42 5.69
#